data_AF-A0A2T9YE10-F1
#
_entry.id   AF-A0A2T9YE10-F1
#
_cell.length_a   1.000
_cell.length_b   1.000
_cell.length_c   1.000
_cell.angle_alpha   90.00
_cell.angle_beta   90.00
_cell.angle_gamma   90.00
#
_symmetry.space_group_name_H-M   'P 1'
#
loop_
_entity.id
_entity.type
_entity.pdbx_description
1 polymer ?
#
loop_
_entity_poly.entity_id
_entity_poly.type
_entity_poly.pdbx_seq_one_letter_code
_entity_poly.pdbx_strand_id
1 'polypeptide(L)'
;MSKSDTNHQSCIDLTDTPDQIRAKISKATTDSIPEISYDPLKRPGVSNLLEIYSAFDALNRTPDEISKTVFSGLKNQQLKEATTNILIERLAPIKAQFEKLQNDTGYINQILDESASKASIVANETLLKAKKQLGLY
;
A
#
# COMPACT_ATOMS: atom_id res chain seq x y z
N MET A 1 -1.95 -2.43 9.29
CA MET A 1 -3.06 -1.89 8.48
C MET A 1 -4.00 -3.03 8.12
N SER A 2 -5.31 -2.85 8.21
CA SER A 2 -6.30 -3.83 7.72
C SER A 2 -7.40 -3.10 6.97
N LYS A 3 -7.74 -3.59 5.77
CA LYS A 3 -8.86 -3.05 4.97
C LYS A 3 -10.21 -3.20 5.71
N SER A 4 -10.34 -4.22 6.55
CA SER A 4 -11.57 -4.53 7.30
C SER A 4 -11.64 -3.83 8.67
N ASP A 5 -10.66 -2.99 9.00
CA ASP A 5 -10.70 -2.20 10.23
C ASP A 5 -11.90 -1.24 10.21
N THR A 6 -12.60 -1.13 11.34
CA THR A 6 -13.73 -0.20 11.48
C THR A 6 -13.26 1.26 11.46
N ASN A 7 -11.99 1.50 11.82
CA ASN A 7 -11.38 2.81 11.69
C ASN A 7 -10.73 2.97 10.32
N HIS A 8 -11.46 3.53 9.36
CA HIS A 8 -10.94 3.84 8.02
C HIS A 8 -9.73 4.80 8.00
N GLN A 9 -9.41 5.48 9.10
CA GLN A 9 -8.20 6.31 9.20
C GLN A 9 -6.92 5.49 9.43
N SER A 10 -7.03 4.20 9.78
CA SER A 10 -5.88 3.32 10.03
C SER A 10 -5.29 2.70 8.75
N CYS A 11 -5.91 2.94 7.59
CA CYS A 11 -5.53 2.36 6.31
C CYS A 11 -5.51 3.43 5.22
N ILE A 12 -4.46 3.41 4.38
CA ILE A 12 -4.38 4.23 3.16
C ILE A 12 -4.70 3.31 1.98
N ASP A 13 -5.77 3.62 1.27
CA ASP A 13 -6.18 2.87 0.10
C ASP A 13 -5.47 3.42 -1.15
N LEU A 14 -5.15 2.56 -2.11
CA LEU A 14 -4.51 2.97 -3.38
C LEU A 14 -5.38 3.93 -4.20
N THR A 15 -6.68 3.96 -3.91
CA THR A 15 -7.68 4.83 -4.56
C THR A 15 -7.98 6.10 -3.78
N ASP A 16 -7.38 6.30 -2.60
CA ASP A 16 -7.60 7.50 -1.80
C ASP A 16 -7.26 8.77 -2.60
N THR A 17 -8.01 9.84 -2.36
CA THR A 17 -7.68 11.17 -2.88
C THR A 17 -6.48 11.76 -2.14
N PRO A 18 -5.77 12.73 -2.75
CA PRO A 18 -4.70 13.44 -2.05
C PRO A 18 -5.12 14.03 -0.69
N ASP A 19 -6.36 14.52 -0.60
CA ASP A 19 -6.90 15.09 0.63
C ASP A 19 -7.21 14.02 1.69
N GLN A 20 -7.69 12.84 1.26
CA GLN A 20 -7.88 11.69 2.16
C GLN A 20 -6.55 11.21 2.71
N ILE A 21 -5.51 11.06 1.87
CA ILE A 21 -4.16 10.67 2.30
C ILE A 21 -3.63 11.68 3.33
N ARG A 22 -3.74 12.99 3.04
CA ARG A 22 -3.30 14.06 3.95
C ARG A 22 -4.05 14.03 5.28
N ALA A 23 -5.36 13.84 5.26
CA ALA A 23 -6.18 13.75 6.47
C ALA A 23 -5.81 12.53 7.33
N LYS A 24 -5.52 11.38 6.70
CA LYS A 24 -5.13 10.14 7.39
C LYS A 24 -3.73 10.26 8.00
N ILE A 25 -2.74 10.72 7.24
CA ILE A 25 -1.35 10.87 7.73
C ILE A 25 -1.23 11.96 8.80
N SER A 26 -1.92 13.09 8.65
CA SER A 26 -1.88 14.16 9.68
C SER A 26 -2.34 13.66 11.05
N LYS A 27 -3.39 12.81 11.07
CA LYS A 27 -3.94 12.17 12.28
C LYS A 27 -3.16 10.95 12.76
N ALA A 28 -2.13 10.50 12.04
CA ALA A 28 -1.34 9.34 12.44
C ALA A 28 -0.73 9.55 13.84
N THR A 29 -0.86 8.57 14.72
CA THR A 29 -0.36 8.66 16.09
C THR A 29 1.17 8.67 16.10
N THR A 30 1.76 9.69 16.71
CA THR A 30 3.20 9.81 16.97
C THR A 30 3.42 10.10 18.44
N ASP A 31 4.65 9.92 18.92
CA ASP A 31 5.05 10.34 20.25
C ASP A 31 5.26 11.87 20.34
N SER A 32 5.55 12.34 21.56
CA SER A 32 5.82 13.75 21.86
C SER A 32 7.31 14.11 21.79
N ILE A 33 8.18 13.21 21.32
CA ILE A 33 9.62 13.47 21.22
C ILE A 33 9.85 14.29 19.95
N PRO A 34 10.43 15.50 20.04
CA PRO A 34 10.55 16.39 18.88
C PRO A 34 11.49 15.88 17.79
N GLU A 35 12.57 15.19 18.18
CA GLU A 35 13.56 14.63 17.28
C GLU A 35 12.99 13.41 16.56
N ILE A 36 13.33 13.23 15.28
CA ILE A 36 12.94 12.07 14.49
C ILE A 36 14.05 11.02 14.60
N SER A 37 13.72 9.83 15.08
CA SER A 37 14.64 8.70 15.14
C SER A 37 13.91 7.40 14.84
N TYR A 38 14.64 6.42 14.30
CA TYR A 38 14.12 5.10 14.00
C TYR A 38 14.32 4.16 15.21
N ASP A 39 13.22 3.80 15.87
CA ASP A 39 13.18 2.80 16.93
C ASP A 39 11.79 2.13 16.91
N PRO A 40 11.64 1.00 16.18
CA PRO A 40 10.34 0.33 16.05
C PRO A 40 9.73 -0.14 17.37
N LEU A 41 10.56 -0.40 18.40
CA LEU A 41 10.10 -0.90 19.69
C LEU A 41 9.60 0.23 20.59
N LYS A 42 10.35 1.34 20.68
CA LYS A 42 10.00 2.46 21.57
C LYS A 42 9.19 3.54 20.88
N ARG A 43 9.34 3.70 19.57
CA ARG A 43 8.74 4.76 18.74
C ARG A 43 8.04 4.16 17.51
N PRO A 44 7.07 3.25 17.67
CA PRO A 44 6.46 2.53 16.56
C PRO A 44 5.77 3.46 15.55
N GLY A 45 5.12 4.53 16.00
CA GLY A 45 4.40 5.45 15.11
C GLY A 45 5.34 6.25 14.19
N VAL A 46 6.43 6.80 14.74
CA VAL A 46 7.45 7.53 13.97
C VAL A 46 8.21 6.57 13.05
N SER A 47 8.58 5.40 13.56
CA SER A 47 9.29 4.38 12.79
C SER A 47 8.47 3.87 11.60
N ASN A 48 7.16 3.67 11.77
CA ASN A 48 6.26 3.32 10.69
C ASN A 48 6.17 4.41 9.61
N LEU A 49 6.15 5.70 9.97
CA LEU A 49 6.19 6.79 8.99
C LEU A 49 7.51 6.85 8.22
N LEU A 50 8.63 6.58 8.90
CA LEU A 50 9.95 6.48 8.27
C LEU A 50 10.05 5.27 7.34
N GLU A 51 9.47 4.13 7.70
CA GLU A 51 9.39 2.94 6.86
C GLU A 51 8.57 3.20 5.59
N ILE A 52 7.41 3.84 5.73
CA ILE A 52 6.59 4.24 4.58
C ILE A 52 7.37 5.18 3.67
N TYR A 53 8.02 6.21 4.23
CA TYR A 53 8.82 7.14 3.43
C TYR A 53 9.97 6.42 2.71
N SER A 54 10.70 5.56 3.42
CA SER A 54 11.81 4.75 2.91
C SER A 54 11.41 3.86 1.74
N ALA A 55 10.23 3.23 1.82
CA ALA A 55 9.72 2.37 0.75
C ALA A 55 9.51 3.10 -0.59
N PHE A 56 9.37 4.42 -0.57
CA PHE A 56 9.17 5.26 -1.76
C PHE A 56 10.38 6.15 -2.10
N ASP A 57 11.43 6.09 -1.29
CA ASP A 57 12.64 6.88 -1.45
C ASP A 57 13.39 6.46 -2.71
N ALA A 58 13.71 7.42 -3.59
CA ALA A 58 14.40 7.13 -4.84
C ALA A 58 15.84 6.62 -4.64
N LEU A 59 16.44 6.91 -3.49
CA LEU A 59 17.79 6.48 -3.15
C LEU A 59 17.82 5.15 -2.37
N ASN A 60 16.66 4.52 -2.14
CA ASN A 60 16.53 3.26 -1.39
C ASN A 60 17.21 3.29 -0.01
N ARG A 61 17.23 4.45 0.64
CA ARG A 61 17.81 4.58 1.97
C ARG A 61 16.93 3.89 3.01
N THR A 62 17.56 3.35 4.04
CA THR A 62 16.88 2.74 5.17
C THR A 62 16.17 3.79 6.04
N PRO A 63 15.15 3.40 6.84
CA PRO A 63 14.47 4.32 7.76
C PRO A 63 15.43 5.04 8.73
N ASP A 64 16.46 4.34 9.20
CA ASP A 64 17.49 4.89 10.09
C ASP A 64 18.34 5.95 9.36
N GLU A 65 18.83 5.67 8.16
CA GLU A 65 19.58 6.63 7.35
C GLU A 65 18.75 7.87 7.02
N ILE A 66 17.47 7.68 6.67
CA ILE A 66 16.53 8.76 6.38
C ILE A 66 16.33 9.66 7.59
N SER A 67 16.21 9.08 8.80
CA SER A 67 16.10 9.86 10.04
C SER A 67 17.33 10.74 10.29
N LYS A 68 18.53 10.22 10.01
CA LYS A 68 19.81 10.91 10.25
C LYS A 68 20.22 11.89 9.15
N THR A 69 19.63 11.78 7.96
CA THR A 69 20.00 12.60 6.80
C THR A 69 18.88 13.57 6.42
N VAL A 70 17.80 13.06 5.83
CA VAL A 70 16.68 13.85 5.30
C VAL A 70 15.94 14.58 6.41
N PHE A 71 15.78 13.92 7.57
CA PHE A 71 14.98 14.44 8.68
C PHE A 71 15.80 14.91 9.89
N SER A 72 17.12 15.03 9.73
CA SER A 72 17.98 15.57 10.79
C SER A 72 17.56 16.99 11.16
N GLY A 73 17.29 17.22 12.44
CA GLY A 73 16.84 18.52 12.96
C GLY A 73 15.40 18.91 12.60
N LEU A 74 14.66 18.04 11.90
CA LEU A 74 13.24 18.23 11.61
C LEU A 74 12.37 17.64 12.72
N LYS A 75 11.10 18.04 12.74
CA LYS A 75 10.08 17.61 13.71
C LYS A 75 9.05 16.69 13.07
N ASN A 76 8.33 15.94 13.90
CA ASN A 76 7.29 14.98 13.49
C ASN A 76 6.25 15.55 12.49
N GLN A 77 5.93 16.84 12.55
CA GLN A 77 5.04 17.48 11.58
C GLN A 77 5.63 17.44 10.16
N GLN A 78 6.91 17.79 10.00
CA GLN A 78 7.59 17.77 8.71
C GLN A 78 7.75 16.35 8.18
N LEU A 79 7.94 15.36 9.05
CA LEU A 79 7.90 13.95 8.67
C LEU A 79 6.55 13.58 8.06
N LYS A 80 5.44 13.89 8.75
CA LYS A 80 4.09 13.62 8.26
C LYS A 80 3.80 14.31 6.92
N GLU A 81 4.21 15.57 6.78
CA GLU A 81 4.05 16.34 5.54
C GLU A 81 4.86 15.71 4.39
N ALA A 82 6.13 15.37 4.62
CA ALA A 82 6.98 14.74 3.63
C ALA A 82 6.47 13.35 3.21
N THR A 83 6.06 12.50 4.16
CA THR A 83 5.44 11.20 3.90
C THR A 83 4.13 11.33 3.14
N THR A 84 3.33 12.37 3.42
CA THR A 84 2.10 12.66 2.66
C THR A 84 2.43 12.99 1.20
N ASN A 85 3.39 13.88 0.98
CA ASN A 85 3.72 14.36 -0.36
C ASN A 85 4.28 13.24 -1.24
N ILE A 86 5.21 12.44 -0.71
CA ILE A 86 5.78 11.33 -1.47
C ILE A 86 4.74 10.26 -1.79
N LEU A 87 3.82 9.96 -0.86
CA LEU A 87 2.72 9.03 -1.13
C LEU A 87 1.81 9.53 -2.25
N ILE A 88 1.40 10.80 -2.21
CA ILE A 88 0.54 11.39 -3.24
C ILE A 88 1.22 11.32 -4.60
N GLU A 89 2.50 11.70 -4.68
CA GLU A 89 3.26 11.68 -5.92
C GLU A 89 3.37 10.26 -6.49
N ARG A 90 3.69 9.28 -5.65
CA ARG A 90 3.91 7.89 -6.08
C ARG A 90 2.61 7.14 -6.41
N LEU A 91 1.51 7.46 -5.73
CA LEU A 91 0.21 6.82 -5.97
C LEU A 91 -0.57 7.44 -7.13
N ALA A 92 -0.30 8.71 -7.49
CA ALA A 92 -0.96 9.39 -8.60
C ALA A 92 -0.98 8.59 -9.93
N PRO A 93 0.14 8.05 -10.44
CA PRO A 93 0.13 7.27 -11.68
C PRO A 93 -0.67 5.97 -11.56
N ILE A 94 -0.65 5.32 -10.39
CA ILE A 94 -1.41 4.09 -10.14
C ILE A 94 -2.91 4.39 -10.17
N LYS A 95 -3.33 5.46 -9.48
CA LYS A 95 -4.72 5.92 -9.48
C LYS A 95 -5.21 6.26 -10.89
N ALA A 96 -4.41 6.99 -11.66
CA ALA A 96 -4.76 7.34 -13.04
C ALA A 96 -4.96 6.10 -13.93
N GLN A 97 -4.10 5.08 -13.80
CA GLN A 97 -4.28 3.82 -14.53
C GLN A 97 -5.50 3.04 -14.04
N PHE A 98 -5.73 3.01 -12.73
CA PHE A 98 -6.90 2.37 -12.15
C PHE A 98 -8.19 2.99 -12.68
N GLU A 99 -8.31 4.31 -12.67
CA GLU A 99 -9.49 5.03 -13.19
C GLU A 99 -9.67 4.80 -14.70
N LYS A 100 -8.56 4.79 -15.46
CA LYS A 100 -8.61 4.46 -16.90
C LYS A 100 -9.17 3.06 -17.14
N LEU A 101 -8.67 2.05 -16.43
CA LEU A 101 -9.10 0.66 -16.58
C LEU A 101 -10.53 0.47 -16.08
N GLN A 102 -10.91 1.10 -14.97
CA GLN A 102 -12.26 0.99 -14.41
C GLN A 102 -13.34 1.49 -15.39
N ASN A 103 -13.01 2.47 -16.22
CA ASN A 103 -13.90 2.99 -17.26
C ASN A 103 -13.94 2.12 -18.52
N ASP A 104 -13.00 1.18 -18.69
CA ASP A 104 -12.94 0.23 -19.81
C ASP A 104 -13.42 -1.17 -19.36
N THR A 105 -14.73 -1.25 -19.09
CA THR A 105 -15.35 -2.49 -18.62
C THR A 105 -15.26 -3.62 -19.65
N GLY A 106 -15.25 -3.28 -20.95
CA GLY A 106 -15.08 -4.25 -22.03
C GLY A 106 -13.72 -4.94 -21.97
N TYR A 107 -12.65 -4.16 -21.82
CA TYR A 107 -11.29 -4.69 -21.67
C TYR A 107 -11.13 -5.55 -20.41
N ILE A 108 -11.69 -5.12 -19.28
CA ILE A 108 -11.65 -5.91 -18.03
C ILE A 108 -12.35 -7.25 -18.23
N ASN A 109 -13.56 -7.26 -18.77
CA ASN A 109 -14.33 -8.49 -18.99
C ASN A 109 -13.58 -9.44 -19.95
N GLN A 110 -13.00 -8.91 -21.02
CA GLN A 110 -12.19 -9.71 -21.94
C GLN A 110 -11.02 -10.40 -21.21
N ILE A 111 -10.26 -9.67 -20.39
CA ILE A 111 -9.16 -10.27 -19.61
C ILE A 111 -9.69 -11.34 -18.65
N LEU A 112 -10.80 -11.08 -17.97
CA LEU A 112 -11.41 -12.02 -17.04
C LEU A 112 -11.85 -13.31 -17.75
N ASP A 113 -12.50 -13.20 -18.91
CA ASP A 113 -12.94 -14.35 -19.70
C ASP A 113 -11.76 -15.18 -20.24
N GLU A 114 -10.73 -14.52 -20.76
CA GLU A 114 -9.50 -15.18 -21.23
C GLU A 114 -8.77 -15.90 -20.10
N SER A 115 -8.64 -15.24 -18.94
CA SER A 115 -7.96 -15.82 -17.78
C SER A 115 -8.76 -16.97 -17.15
N ALA A 116 -10.09 -16.85 -17.08
CA ALA A 116 -10.98 -17.91 -16.63
C ALA A 116 -10.88 -19.14 -17.53
N SER A 117 -10.83 -18.94 -18.85
CA SER A 117 -10.65 -20.04 -19.82
C SER A 117 -9.32 -20.77 -19.60
N LYS A 118 -8.23 -20.03 -19.44
CA LYS A 118 -6.89 -20.61 -19.17
C LYS A 118 -6.86 -21.35 -17.83
N ALA A 119 -7.40 -20.75 -16.78
CA ALA A 119 -7.46 -21.35 -15.45
C ALA A 119 -8.33 -22.62 -15.43
N SER A 120 -9.45 -22.61 -16.16
CA SER A 120 -10.37 -23.75 -16.27
C SER A 120 -9.70 -24.98 -16.86
N ILE A 121 -8.82 -24.84 -17.86
CA ILE A 121 -8.08 -25.97 -18.44
C ILE A 121 -7.24 -26.66 -17.36
N VAL A 122 -6.41 -25.89 -16.64
CA VAL A 122 -5.52 -26.42 -15.59
C VAL A 122 -6.32 -27.01 -14.42
N ALA A 123 -7.38 -26.32 -14.00
CA ALA A 123 -8.25 -26.76 -12.91
C ALA A 123 -8.96 -28.08 -13.27
N ASN A 124 -9.45 -28.22 -14.51
CA ASN A 124 -10.15 -29.41 -14.95
C ASN A 124 -9.25 -30.64 -15.03
N GLU A 125 -7.97 -30.50 -15.39
CA GLU A 125 -7.02 -31.62 -15.33
C GLU A 125 -6.91 -32.20 -13.91
N THR A 126 -6.80 -31.31 -12.93
CA THR A 126 -6.72 -31.70 -11.51
C THR A 126 -8.06 -32.29 -11.04
N LEU A 127 -9.16 -31.64 -11.40
CA LEU A 127 -10.51 -32.09 -11.06
C LEU A 127 -10.81 -33.48 -11.63
N LEU A 128 -10.43 -33.76 -12.88
CA LEU A 128 -10.60 -35.06 -13.52
C LEU A 128 -9.80 -36.16 -12.82
N LYS A 129 -8.56 -35.88 -12.40
CA LYS A 129 -7.77 -36.83 -11.60
C LYS A 129 -8.46 -37.14 -10.27
N ALA A 130 -8.91 -36.11 -9.55
CA ALA A 130 -9.62 -36.29 -8.28
C ALA A 130 -10.93 -37.10 -8.46
N LYS A 131 -11.70 -36.76 -9.50
CA LYS A 131 -12.94 -37.43 -9.89
C LYS A 131 -12.76 -38.93 -10.18
N LYS A 132 -11.69 -39.30 -10.90
CA LYS A 132 -11.33 -40.70 -11.16
C LYS A 132 -10.97 -41.46 -9.89
N GLN A 133 -10.20 -40.84 -9.00
CA GLN A 133 -9.81 -41.47 -7.72
C GLN A 133 -11.00 -41.67 -6.76
N LEU A 134 -12.01 -40.80 -6.85
CA LEU A 134 -13.24 -40.90 -6.06
C LEU A 134 -14.30 -41.82 -6.69
N GLY A 135 -14.06 -42.37 -7.89
CA GLY A 135 -15.02 -43.23 -8.58
C GLY A 135 -16.27 -42.51 -9.10
N LEU A 136 -16.18 -41.19 -9.30
CA LEU A 136 -17.29 -40.39 -9.84
C LEU A 136 -17.40 -40.48 -11.37
N TYR A 137 -16.39 -41.08 -12.03
CA TYR A 137 -16.24 -41.30 -13.48
C TYR A 137 -15.36 -42.51 -13.72
#